data_AF-A0A5R1NVX6-F1
#
_entry.id   AF-A0A5R1NVX6-F1
#
_cell.length_a   1.000
_cell.length_b   1.000
_cell.length_c   1.000
_cell.angle_alpha   90.00
_cell.angle_beta   90.00
_cell.angle_gamma   90.00
#
_symmetry.space_group_name_H-M   'P 1'
#
loop_
_entity.id
_entity.type
_entity.pdbx_description
1 polymer ?
#
loop_
_entity_poly.entity_id
_entity_poly.type
_entity_poly.pdbx_seq_one_letter_code
_entity_poly.pdbx_strand_id
1 'polypeptide(L)'
;MSGEVTWNRTRPPTKIPTLGGPTVLASGLFLPLSLGVGAAGTAYVSQNALGVLTKVSPVGTTSVVASANPGDELGAVSVRNGTVYYSTNTHDHTASALYSIQRHLPAQPPMPESSIPTPTPAFLWMTACM
;
A
#
# COMPACT_ATOMS: atom_id res chain seq x y z
N MET A 1 6.62 25.66 -38.28
CA MET A 1 5.95 24.39 -37.92
C MET A 1 5.66 24.45 -36.43
N SER A 2 4.45 24.84 -36.04
CA SER A 2 4.03 24.86 -34.62
C SER A 2 3.04 23.71 -34.44
N GLY A 3 3.42 22.70 -33.66
CA GLY A 3 2.57 21.55 -33.34
C GLY A 3 1.79 21.81 -32.06
N GLU A 4 0.48 21.90 -32.17
CA GLU A 4 -0.43 21.96 -31.02
C GLU A 4 -0.51 20.57 -30.39
N VAL A 5 -0.10 20.46 -29.13
CA VAL A 5 -0.22 19.23 -28.35
C VAL A 5 -1.70 19.05 -27.98
N THR A 6 -2.42 18.22 -28.72
CA THR A 6 -3.80 17.86 -28.41
C THR A 6 -3.83 16.94 -27.19
N TRP A 7 -3.97 17.53 -26.01
CA TRP A 7 -4.30 16.76 -24.80
C TRP A 7 -5.65 16.09 -24.98
N ASN A 8 -5.68 14.77 -24.91
CA ASN A 8 -6.89 13.96 -24.94
C ASN A 8 -7.74 14.29 -23.69
N ARG A 9 -8.60 15.32 -23.78
CA ARG A 9 -9.53 15.70 -22.71
C ARG A 9 -10.53 14.57 -22.50
N THR A 10 -10.17 13.62 -21.64
CA THR A 10 -11.14 12.69 -21.05
C THR A 10 -12.30 13.51 -20.49
N ARG A 11 -13.53 13.19 -20.91
CA ARG A 11 -14.74 13.90 -20.50
C ARG A 11 -14.70 14.12 -18.98
N PRO A 12 -14.94 15.34 -18.49
CA PRO A 12 -15.03 15.58 -17.06
C PRO A 12 -16.08 14.64 -16.46
N PRO A 13 -15.87 14.11 -15.24
CA PRO A 13 -16.82 13.21 -14.61
C PRO A 13 -18.21 13.86 -14.60
N THR A 14 -19.19 13.19 -15.22
CA THR A 14 -20.50 13.76 -15.55
C THR A 14 -21.38 14.03 -14.33
N LYS A 15 -20.95 13.63 -13.13
CA LYS A 15 -21.67 13.87 -11.88
C LYS A 15 -20.68 13.98 -10.74
N ILE A 16 -20.67 15.14 -10.06
CA ILE A 16 -19.97 15.30 -8.79
C ILE A 16 -20.70 14.42 -7.76
N PRO A 17 -19.99 13.54 -7.01
CA PRO A 17 -20.60 12.77 -5.95
C PRO A 17 -21.22 13.71 -4.91
N THR A 18 -22.46 13.44 -4.51
CA THR A 18 -23.05 14.11 -3.35
C THR A 18 -22.42 13.47 -2.11
N LEU A 19 -21.75 14.27 -1.29
CA LEU A 19 -21.21 13.80 -0.02
C LEU A 19 -22.37 13.57 0.95
N GLY A 20 -22.35 12.43 1.64
CA GLY A 20 -23.17 12.25 2.84
C GLY A 20 -22.64 13.11 3.99
N GLY A 21 -23.34 13.11 5.12
CA GLY A 21 -22.82 13.68 6.36
C GLY A 21 -21.57 12.92 6.85
N PRO A 22 -20.64 13.59 7.56
CA PRO A 22 -19.47 12.93 8.12
C PRO A 22 -19.88 11.95 9.24
N THR A 23 -19.13 10.86 9.37
CA THR A 23 -19.23 9.93 10.51
C THR A 23 -17.87 9.85 11.20
N VAL A 24 -17.86 9.88 12.52
CA VAL A 24 -16.63 9.73 13.31
C VAL A 24 -16.27 8.25 13.38
N LEU A 25 -15.16 7.87 12.74
CA LEU A 25 -14.64 6.49 12.80
C LEU A 25 -13.68 6.26 13.98
N ALA A 26 -12.93 7.29 14.39
CA ALA A 26 -12.03 7.22 15.53
C ALA A 26 -11.92 8.61 16.17
N SER A 27 -11.72 8.63 17.49
CA SER A 27 -11.51 9.83 18.30
C SER A 27 -10.34 9.60 19.28
N GLY A 28 -9.87 10.66 19.94
CA GLY A 28 -8.78 10.57 20.92
C GLY A 28 -7.40 10.26 20.32
N LEU A 29 -7.21 10.50 19.02
CA LEU A 29 -5.93 10.31 18.35
C LEU A 29 -4.95 11.43 18.71
N PHE A 30 -3.68 11.09 18.86
CA PHE A 30 -2.60 12.02 19.17
C PHE A 30 -1.87 12.45 17.90
N LEU A 31 -1.99 13.73 17.53
CA LEU A 31 -1.35 14.33 16.36
C LEU A 31 -1.51 13.50 15.06
N PRO A 32 -2.76 13.25 14.60
CA PRO A 32 -3.01 12.50 13.38
C PRO A 32 -2.75 13.35 12.12
N LEU A 33 -1.53 13.31 11.59
CA LEU A 33 -1.11 14.20 10.48
C LEU A 33 -1.18 13.55 9.09
N SER A 34 -1.26 12.22 8.99
CA SER A 34 -1.36 11.52 7.71
C SER A 34 -2.30 10.32 7.80
N LEU A 35 -3.02 10.05 6.71
CA LEU A 35 -3.83 8.85 6.59
C LEU A 35 -3.90 8.34 5.15
N GLY A 36 -4.11 7.03 5.01
CA GLY A 36 -4.49 6.40 3.76
C GLY A 36 -5.72 5.53 3.94
N VAL A 37 -6.62 5.50 2.95
CA VAL A 37 -7.84 4.69 2.98
C VAL A 37 -7.72 3.56 1.98
N GLY A 38 -7.82 2.33 2.47
CA GLY A 38 -7.81 1.13 1.65
C GLY A 38 -9.19 0.75 1.11
N ALA A 39 -9.22 -0.35 0.36
CA ALA A 39 -10.47 -0.94 -0.10
C ALA A 39 -11.41 -1.27 1.07
N ALA A 40 -12.73 -1.17 0.83
CA ALA A 40 -13.78 -1.34 1.83
C ALA A 40 -13.78 -0.31 2.99
N GLY A 41 -13.04 0.81 2.87
CA GLY A 41 -13.12 1.93 3.81
C GLY A 41 -12.30 1.80 5.09
N THR A 42 -11.35 0.85 5.13
CA THR A 42 -10.38 0.78 6.24
C THR A 42 -9.40 1.95 6.13
N ALA A 43 -9.30 2.76 7.18
CA ALA A 43 -8.32 3.84 7.25
C ALA A 43 -7.06 3.39 8.01
N TYR A 44 -5.91 3.90 7.61
CA TYR A 44 -4.64 3.77 8.29
C TYR A 44 -4.20 5.19 8.63
N VAL A 45 -4.12 5.53 9.90
CA VAL A 45 -3.89 6.88 10.40
C VAL A 45 -2.58 6.88 11.18
N SER A 46 -1.60 7.68 10.76
CA SER A 46 -0.41 7.87 11.55
C SER A 46 -0.70 8.81 12.72
N GLN A 47 -0.14 8.50 13.87
CA GLN A 47 -0.06 9.41 15.01
C GLN A 47 1.41 9.83 15.11
N ASN A 48 1.79 10.85 14.32
CA ASN A 48 3.18 11.05 13.89
C ASN A 48 4.17 11.09 15.05
N ALA A 49 3.90 11.93 16.04
CA ALA A 49 4.77 12.10 17.20
C ALA A 49 4.71 10.93 18.20
N LEU A 50 3.67 10.09 18.16
CA LEU A 50 3.68 8.81 18.87
C LEU A 50 4.46 7.74 18.11
N GLY A 51 4.80 7.98 16.84
CA GLY A 51 5.49 7.01 16.01
C GLY A 51 4.66 5.77 15.69
N VAL A 52 3.33 5.82 15.72
CA VAL A 52 2.46 4.64 15.48
C VAL A 52 1.54 4.80 14.29
N LEU A 53 1.26 3.68 13.63
CA LEU A 53 0.24 3.57 12.58
C LEU A 53 -0.98 2.83 13.12
N THR A 54 -2.10 3.54 13.21
CA THR A 54 -3.38 3.00 13.70
C THR A 54 -4.27 2.62 12.52
N LYS A 55 -4.64 1.33 12.43
CA LYS A 55 -5.69 0.85 11.55
C LYS A 55 -7.05 1.14 12.19
N VAL A 56 -7.97 1.69 11.40
CA VAL A 56 -9.35 2.01 11.79
C VAL A 56 -10.28 1.31 10.81
N SER A 57 -11.12 0.42 11.32
CA SER A 57 -12.12 -0.27 10.50
C SER A 57 -13.29 0.67 10.13
N PRO A 58 -14.11 0.32 9.11
CA PRO A 58 -15.29 1.10 8.74
C PRO A 58 -16.35 1.22 9.84
N VAL A 59 -16.30 0.32 10.84
CA VAL A 59 -17.19 0.32 12.02
C VAL A 59 -16.52 0.93 13.26
N GLY A 60 -15.33 1.52 13.10
CA GLY A 60 -14.64 2.29 14.14
C GLY A 60 -13.74 1.50 15.09
N THR A 61 -13.63 0.17 14.95
CA THR A 61 -12.61 -0.60 15.69
C THR A 61 -11.20 -0.16 15.30
N THR A 62 -10.34 0.09 16.29
CA THR A 62 -8.96 0.56 16.10
C THR A 62 -7.93 -0.48 16.56
N SER A 63 -6.78 -0.52 15.90
CA SER A 63 -5.61 -1.29 16.35
C SER A 63 -4.31 -0.70 15.82
N VAL A 64 -3.22 -0.79 16.58
CA VAL A 64 -1.88 -0.41 16.09
C VAL A 64 -1.35 -1.54 15.19
N VAL A 65 -0.84 -1.18 14.01
CA VAL A 65 -0.31 -2.15 13.03
C VAL A 65 1.14 -1.90 12.64
N ALA A 66 1.71 -0.77 13.05
CA ALA A 66 3.13 -0.46 12.91
C ALA A 66 3.57 0.54 13.99
N SER A 67 4.86 0.53 14.30
CA SER A 67 5.52 1.55 15.13
C SER A 67 6.91 1.85 14.60
N ALA A 68 7.36 3.09 14.74
CA ALA A 68 8.74 3.52 14.56
C ALA A 68 9.59 3.17 15.80
N ASN A 69 10.89 3.46 15.75
CA ASN A 69 11.72 3.38 16.95
C ASN A 69 11.27 4.42 18.00
N PRO A 70 11.60 4.23 19.28
CA PRO A 70 11.27 5.23 20.30
C PRO A 70 11.81 6.62 19.95
N GLY A 71 10.92 7.61 19.88
CA GLY A 71 11.25 9.00 19.54
C GLY A 71 11.22 9.35 18.05
N ASP A 72 11.27 8.34 17.18
CA ASP A 72 11.15 8.52 15.74
C ASP A 72 9.68 8.78 15.35
N GLU A 73 9.49 9.54 14.29
CA GLU A 73 8.17 9.84 13.76
C GLU A 73 7.73 8.81 12.72
N LEU A 74 6.42 8.58 12.62
CA LEU A 74 5.81 7.76 11.55
C LEU A 74 4.82 8.60 10.75
N GLY A 75 4.94 8.67 9.43
CA GLY A 75 4.08 9.50 8.59
C GLY A 75 3.97 9.04 7.14
N ALA A 76 3.63 9.99 6.26
CA ALA A 76 3.53 9.80 4.80
C ALA A 76 2.73 8.54 4.38
N VAL A 77 1.57 8.36 5.01
CA VAL A 77 0.77 7.14 4.82
C VAL A 77 0.06 7.19 3.47
N SER A 78 0.20 6.12 2.68
CA SER A 78 -0.58 5.91 1.47
C SER A 78 -0.99 4.45 1.34
N VAL A 79 -2.07 4.18 0.60
CA VAL A 79 -2.54 2.82 0.34
C VAL A 79 -2.68 2.62 -1.16
N ARG A 80 -2.09 1.54 -1.68
CA ARG A 80 -2.20 1.16 -3.09
C ARG A 80 -2.26 -0.35 -3.22
N ASN A 81 -3.27 -0.85 -3.93
CA ASN A 81 -3.47 -2.29 -4.20
C ASN A 81 -3.38 -3.15 -2.93
N GLY A 82 -3.97 -2.69 -1.82
CA GLY A 82 -3.94 -3.40 -0.54
C GLY A 82 -2.59 -3.39 0.19
N THR A 83 -1.60 -2.66 -0.32
CA THR A 83 -0.33 -2.39 0.37
C THR A 83 -0.40 -1.01 1.01
N VAL A 84 -0.03 -0.93 2.28
CA VAL A 84 0.10 0.33 3.01
C VAL A 84 1.56 0.73 2.99
N TYR A 85 1.86 1.94 2.53
CA TYR A 85 3.20 2.53 2.58
C TYR A 85 3.21 3.64 3.62
N TYR A 86 4.32 3.77 4.34
CA TYR A 86 4.53 4.84 5.33
C TYR A 86 6.03 5.11 5.45
N SER A 87 6.40 6.31 5.88
CA SER A 87 7.79 6.62 6.22
C SER A 87 8.00 6.66 7.72
N THR A 88 9.22 6.39 8.16
CA THR A 88 9.69 6.81 9.47
C THR A 88 10.80 7.82 9.31
N ASN A 89 10.86 8.79 10.20
CA ASN A 89 11.94 9.79 10.25
C ASN A 89 12.63 9.69 11.59
N THR A 90 13.96 9.81 11.60
CA THR A 90 14.68 10.01 12.85
C THR A 90 14.23 11.30 13.51
N HIS A 91 14.23 11.37 14.84
CA HIS A 91 13.77 12.56 15.57
C HIS A 91 14.51 13.87 15.21
N ASP A 92 15.78 13.76 14.83
CA ASP A 92 16.60 14.89 14.36
C ASP A 92 16.32 15.26 12.89
N HIS A 93 15.41 14.55 12.24
CA HIS A 93 14.98 14.70 10.85
C HIS A 93 16.11 14.57 9.82
N THR A 94 17.20 13.87 10.17
CA THR A 94 18.36 13.68 9.28
C THR A 94 18.26 12.43 8.40
N ALA A 95 17.45 11.44 8.80
CA ALA A 95 17.24 10.22 8.04
C ALA A 95 15.76 9.87 7.95
N SER A 96 15.40 9.22 6.83
CA SER A 96 14.06 8.71 6.58
C SER A 96 14.13 7.35 5.89
N ALA A 97 13.19 6.47 6.21
CA ALA A 97 13.03 5.18 5.55
C ALA A 97 11.57 4.95 5.17
N LEU A 98 11.36 4.39 3.98
CA LEU A 98 10.05 3.99 3.48
C LEU A 98 9.79 2.52 3.81
N TYR A 99 8.63 2.24 4.39
CA TYR A 99 8.17 0.91 4.77
C TYR A 99 6.88 0.56 4.03
N SER A 100 6.58 -0.74 4.00
CA SER A 100 5.32 -1.24 3.48
C SER A 100 4.78 -2.42 4.28
N ILE A 101 3.47 -2.44 4.50
CA ILE A 101 2.72 -3.59 5.02
C ILE A 101 1.81 -4.10 3.91
N GLN A 102 2.09 -5.32 3.44
CA GLN A 102 1.21 -6.02 2.50
C GLN A 102 0.10 -6.75 3.25
N ARG A 103 -1.10 -6.77 2.67
CA ARG A 103 -2.12 -7.75 3.05
C ARG A 103 -1.60 -9.13 2.66
N HIS A 104 -1.39 -10.01 3.63
CA HIS A 104 -1.08 -11.41 3.34
C HIS A 104 -2.26 -11.99 2.55
N LEU A 105 -2.07 -12.27 1.26
CA LEU A 105 -2.95 -13.18 0.55
C LEU A 105 -2.66 -14.58 1.12
N PRO A 106 -3.67 -15.40 1.46
CA PRO A 106 -3.39 -16.79 1.81
C PRO A 106 -2.57 -17.41 0.69
N ALA A 107 -1.51 -18.15 1.04
CA ALA A 107 -0.72 -18.88 0.06
C ALA A 107 -1.66 -19.69 -0.83
N GLN A 108 -1.51 -19.56 -2.14
CA GLN A 108 -2.24 -20.40 -3.08
C GLN A 108 -1.90 -21.87 -2.72
N PRO A 109 -2.89 -22.76 -2.49
CA PRO A 109 -2.59 -24.16 -2.22
C PRO A 109 -1.70 -24.70 -3.35
N PRO A 110 -0.80 -25.67 -3.07
CA PRO A 110 0.08 -26.22 -4.09
C PRO A 110 -0.78 -26.64 -5.29
N MET A 111 -0.42 -26.13 -6.47
CA MET A 111 -1.13 -26.44 -7.71
C MET A 111 -1.17 -27.97 -7.87
N PRO A 112 -2.29 -28.55 -8.34
CA PRO A 112 -2.33 -29.99 -8.60
C PRO A 112 -1.26 -30.36 -9.62
N GLU A 113 -0.59 -31.50 -9.39
CA GLU A 113 0.56 -32.01 -10.15
C GLU A 113 0.28 -32.10 -11.66
N SER A 114 -1.00 -32.22 -12.06
CA SER A 114 -1.46 -32.19 -13.46
C SER A 114 -1.22 -30.87 -14.20
N SER A 115 -0.87 -29.79 -13.48
CA SER A 115 -0.62 -28.46 -14.06
C SER A 115 0.87 -28.13 -14.22
N ILE A 116 1.77 -29.04 -13.85
CA ILE A 116 3.22 -28.86 -14.03
C ILE A 116 3.55 -29.20 -15.50
N PRO A 117 4.02 -28.25 -16.32
CA PRO A 117 4.44 -28.57 -17.68
C PRO A 117 5.64 -29.53 -17.61
N THR A 118 5.54 -30.69 -18.26
CA THR A 118 6.66 -31.63 -18.36
C THR A 118 7.86 -30.94 -19.00
N PRO A 119 9.07 -31.03 -18.42
CA PRO A 119 10.25 -30.45 -19.05
C PRO A 119 10.46 -31.10 -20.41
N THR A 120 10.45 -30.30 -21.46
CA THR A 120 10.80 -30.74 -22.81
C THR A 120 12.26 -31.24 -22.77
N PRO A 121 12.57 -32.47 -23.20
CA PRO A 121 13.94 -32.94 -23.18
C PRO A 121 14.78 -32.11 -24.15
N ALA A 122 15.80 -31.45 -23.62
CA ALA A 122 16.83 -30.81 -24.45
C ALA A 122 17.56 -31.91 -25.23
N PHE A 123 17.52 -31.81 -26.56
CA PHE A 123 18.25 -32.68 -27.46
C PHE A 123 19.76 -32.60 -27.17
N LEU A 124 20.35 -33.74 -26.84
CA LEU A 124 21.78 -33.95 -26.63
C LEU A 124 22.49 -34.06 -27.99
N TRP A 125 23.46 -33.19 -28.28
CA TRP A 125 24.47 -33.44 -29.33
C TRP A 125 25.85 -33.53 -28.68
N MET A 126 26.41 -34.75 -28.63
CA MET A 126 27.82 -35.01 -28.38
C MET A 126 28.57 -34.86 -29.70
N THR A 127 29.50 -33.90 -29.78
CA THR A 127 30.51 -33.88 -30.83
C THR A 127 31.65 -34.82 -30.42
N ALA A 128 31.78 -35.92 -31.14
CA ALA A 128 33.03 -36.68 -31.21
C ALA A 128 33.75 -36.29 -32.50
N CYS A 129 34.97 -35.79 -32.40
CA CYS A 129 35.99 -35.93 -33.45
C CYS A 129 37.39 -35.59 -32.91
N MET A 130 38.24 -36.63 -32.99
CA MET A 130 39.71 -36.69 -33.04
C MET A 130 40.55 -36.23 -31.85
#